data_AF-A7ZGK0-F1
#
_entry.id   AF-A7ZGK0-F1
#
_cell.length_a   1.000
_cell.length_b   1.000
_cell.length_c   1.000
_cell.angle_alpha   90.00
_cell.angle_beta   90.00
_cell.angle_gamma   90.00
#
_symmetry.space_group_name_H-M   'P 1'
#
loop_
_entity.id
_entity.type
_entity.pdbx_description
1 polymer ?
#
loop_
_entity_poly.entity_id
_entity_poly.type
_entity_poly.pdbx_seq_one_letter_code
_entity_poly.pdbx_strand_id
1 'polypeptide(L)'
;MKENKTITKILRLTPSENEKIQDKLDKLGGITFSKFAINSMLSRPLTKTPITKELILELSRQGSNLNQIARSLNQNNSLDRVALSLINQSLERLNELYEILSDDS
;
A
#
# COMPACT_ATOMS: atom_id res chain seq x y z
N MET A 1 -25.40 4.51 4.39
CA MET A 1 -24.45 5.61 4.68
C MET A 1 -23.29 5.05 5.46
N LYS A 2 -22.03 5.38 5.13
CA LYS A 2 -20.87 4.93 5.91
C LYS A 2 -20.87 5.72 7.22
N GLU A 3 -20.91 5.02 8.35
CA GLU A 3 -20.91 5.66 9.67
C GLU A 3 -19.53 6.24 9.97
N ASN A 4 -19.47 7.52 10.37
CA ASN A 4 -18.22 8.19 10.69
C ASN A 4 -17.77 7.83 12.11
N LYS A 5 -16.48 7.56 12.29
CA LYS A 5 -15.90 7.31 13.62
C LYS A 5 -15.73 8.64 14.36
N THR A 6 -16.61 8.92 15.32
CA THR A 6 -16.63 10.18 16.11
C THR A 6 -16.05 10.05 17.52
N ILE A 7 -15.82 8.82 18.00
CA ILE A 7 -15.34 8.55 19.36
C ILE A 7 -13.85 8.16 19.34
N THR A 8 -13.05 8.84 20.16
CA THR A 8 -11.62 8.54 20.39
C THR A 8 -11.42 7.80 21.71
N LYS A 9 -10.57 6.77 21.70
CA LYS A 9 -10.11 6.06 22.91
C LYS A 9 -8.58 6.08 22.94
N ILE A 10 -8.01 6.40 24.09
CA ILE A 10 -6.55 6.46 24.31
C ILE A 10 -6.16 5.30 25.23
N LEU A 11 -5.12 4.57 24.86
CA LEU A 11 -4.55 3.45 25.62
C LEU A 11 -3.10 3.77 25.94
N ARG A 12 -2.67 3.48 27.16
CA ARG A 12 -1.25 3.47 27.53
C ARG A 12 -0.76 2.04 27.48
N LEU A 13 0.38 1.83 26.82
CA LEU A 13 1.03 0.54 26.67
C LEU A 13 2.38 0.58 27.37
N THR A 14 2.77 -0.53 27.98
CA THR A 14 4.16 -0.78 28.33
C THR A 14 4.99 -1.03 27.06
N PRO A 15 6.32 -0.87 27.10
CA PRO A 15 7.18 -1.18 25.95
C PRO A 15 7.01 -2.61 25.43
N SER A 16 6.89 -3.60 26.33
CA SER A 16 6.72 -5.01 25.96
C SER A 16 5.37 -5.29 25.29
N GLU A 17 4.30 -4.63 25.74
CA GLU A 17 2.99 -4.76 25.08
C GLU A 17 3.02 -4.16 23.68
N ASN A 18 3.66 -3.00 23.52
CA ASN A 18 3.81 -2.35 22.23
C ASN A 18 4.57 -3.23 21.23
N GLU A 19 5.68 -3.83 21.66
CA GLU A 19 6.47 -4.75 20.84
C GLU A 19 5.64 -5.96 20.38
N LYS A 20 4.93 -6.63 21.30
CA LYS A 20 4.05 -7.76 20.97
C LYS A 20 2.91 -7.39 20.02
N ILE A 21 2.37 -6.17 20.14
CA ILE A 21 1.33 -5.67 19.24
C ILE A 21 1.94 -5.43 17.86
N GLN A 22 3.14 -4.87 17.80
CA GLN A 22 3.79 -4.53 16.55
C GLN A 22 4.18 -5.78 15.75
N ASP A 23 4.73 -6.81 16.42
CA ASP A 23 5.00 -8.11 15.81
C ASP A 23 3.74 -8.73 15.17
N LYS A 24 2.58 -8.58 15.82
CA LYS A 24 1.30 -9.08 15.28
C LYS A 24 0.85 -8.29 14.07
N LEU A 25 1.01 -6.96 14.10
CA LEU A 25 0.69 -6.08 12.98
C LEU A 25 1.56 -6.38 11.77
N ASP A 26 2.86 -6.59 11.97
CA ASP A 26 3.82 -6.85 10.91
C ASP A 26 3.55 -8.22 10.25
N LYS A 27 3.23 -9.24 11.05
CA LYS A 27 2.80 -10.56 10.54
C LYS A 27 1.52 -10.52 9.70
N LEU A 28 0.57 -9.65 10.08
CA LEU A 28 -0.70 -9.48 9.38
C LEU A 28 -0.56 -8.68 8.08
N GLY A 29 0.37 -7.71 8.05
CA GLY A 29 0.66 -6.89 6.87
C GLY A 29 -0.48 -5.92 6.50
N GLY A 30 -0.12 -4.67 6.19
CA GLY A 30 -1.05 -3.72 5.55
C GLY A 30 -2.23 -3.24 6.41
N ILE A 31 -2.24 -3.51 7.72
CA ILE A 31 -3.30 -3.08 8.65
C ILE A 31 -2.77 -2.04 9.66
N THR A 32 -3.57 -1.03 9.97
CA THR A 32 -3.23 -0.01 10.98
C THR A 32 -3.55 -0.50 12.39
N PHE A 33 -2.84 0.04 13.40
CA PHE A 33 -3.11 -0.24 14.80
C PHE A 33 -4.60 -0.08 15.17
N SER A 34 -5.24 1.03 14.78
CA SER A 34 -6.66 1.25 15.11
C SER A 34 -7.58 0.20 14.49
N LYS A 35 -7.27 -0.28 13.28
CA LYS A 35 -8.07 -1.31 12.61
C LYS A 35 -7.84 -2.68 13.25
N PHE A 36 -6.59 -2.99 13.60
CA PHE A 36 -6.22 -4.17 14.36
C PHE A 36 -6.90 -4.21 15.74
N ALA A 37 -6.85 -3.12 16.49
CA ALA A 37 -7.44 -3.01 17.83
C ALA A 37 -8.96 -3.20 17.79
N ILE A 38 -9.67 -2.49 16.90
CA ILE A 38 -11.14 -2.62 16.78
C ILE A 38 -11.53 -4.03 16.35
N ASN A 39 -10.85 -4.59 15.35
CA ASN A 39 -11.18 -5.94 14.89
C ASN A 39 -10.91 -6.98 15.98
N SER A 40 -9.80 -6.85 16.72
CA SER A 40 -9.49 -7.72 17.86
C SER A 40 -10.53 -7.61 18.97
N MET A 41 -10.91 -6.39 19.38
CA MET A 41 -11.90 -6.14 20.42
C MET A 41 -13.30 -6.64 20.04
N LEU A 42 -13.63 -6.64 18.74
CA LEU A 42 -14.90 -7.12 18.22
C LEU A 42 -14.85 -8.58 17.76
N SER A 43 -13.75 -9.30 18.01
CA SER A 43 -13.53 -10.68 17.55
C SER A 43 -13.78 -10.87 16.04
N ARG A 44 -13.45 -9.86 15.24
CA ARG A 44 -13.57 -9.91 13.77
C ARG A 44 -12.33 -10.56 13.17
N PRO A 45 -12.47 -11.30 12.06
CA PRO A 45 -11.33 -11.93 11.41
C PRO A 45 -10.29 -10.89 10.97
N LEU A 46 -9.04 -11.15 11.35
CA LEU A 46 -7.86 -10.43 10.89
C LEU A 46 -7.23 -11.26 9.77
N THR A 47 -7.66 -11.02 8.53
CA THR A 47 -7.06 -11.67 7.37
C THR A 47 -5.74 -10.99 7.04
N LYS A 48 -4.69 -11.81 6.80
CA LYS A 48 -3.42 -11.34 6.27
C LYS A 48 -3.68 -10.63 4.95
N THR A 49 -3.20 -9.40 4.80
CA THR A 49 -3.29 -8.72 3.51
C THR A 49 -2.17 -9.29 2.64
N PRO A 50 -2.46 -9.93 1.48
CA PRO A 50 -1.41 -10.45 0.62
C PRO A 50 -0.52 -9.34 0.07
N ILE A 51 -1.03 -8.11 0.03
CA ILE A 51 -0.33 -6.92 -0.46
C ILE A 51 0.30 -6.18 0.74
N THR A 52 1.62 -6.10 0.76
CA THR A 52 2.38 -5.39 1.80
C THR A 52 2.17 -3.86 1.69
N LYS A 53 2.42 -3.14 2.79
CA LYS A 53 2.35 -1.67 2.80
C LYS A 53 3.34 -1.04 1.80
N GLU A 54 4.51 -1.66 1.64
CA GLU A 54 5.53 -1.27 0.67
C GLU A 54 5.02 -1.40 -0.76
N LEU A 55 4.33 -2.49 -1.08
CA LEU A 55 3.72 -2.69 -2.39
C LEU A 55 2.63 -1.66 -2.68
N ILE A 56 1.79 -1.32 -1.70
CA ILE A 56 0.79 -0.24 -1.84
C ILE A 56 1.46 1.11 -2.11
N LEU A 57 2.56 1.41 -1.40
CA LEU A 57 3.30 2.65 -1.59
C LEU A 57 3.94 2.73 -2.98
N GLU A 58 4.53 1.63 -3.45
CA GLU A 58 5.13 1.55 -4.78
C GLU A 58 4.07 1.70 -5.87
N LEU A 59 2.92 1.03 -5.74
CA LEU A 59 1.79 1.19 -6.67
C LEU A 59 1.30 2.64 -6.73
N SER A 60 1.19 3.32 -5.60
CA SER A 60 0.82 4.74 -5.54
C SER A 60 1.83 5.62 -6.28
N ARG A 61 3.13 5.36 -6.10
CA ARG A 61 4.21 6.06 -6.78
C ARG A 61 4.13 5.87 -8.30
N GLN A 62 3.93 4.62 -8.75
CA GLN A 62 3.80 4.31 -10.18
C GLN A 62 2.55 4.96 -10.78
N GLY A 63 1.41 4.94 -10.09
CA GLY A 63 0.20 5.65 -10.53
C GLY A 63 0.39 7.16 -10.65
N SER A 64 1.16 7.77 -9.74
CA SER A 64 1.52 9.20 -9.84
C SER A 64 2.38 9.49 -11.07
N ASN A 65 3.38 8.65 -11.36
CA ASN A 65 4.24 8.80 -12.53
C ASN A 65 3.43 8.70 -13.84
N LEU A 66 2.55 7.69 -13.94
CA LEU A 66 1.66 7.52 -15.09
C LEU A 66 0.74 8.74 -15.29
N ASN A 67 0.20 9.30 -14.20
CA ASN A 67 -0.60 10.52 -14.27
C ASN A 67 0.20 11.73 -14.77
N GLN A 68 1.48 11.86 -14.40
CA GLN A 68 2.34 12.93 -14.90
C GLN A 68 2.61 12.78 -16.39
N ILE A 69 2.90 11.56 -16.85
CA ILE A 69 3.09 11.22 -18.27
C ILE A 69 1.82 11.56 -19.06
N ALA A 70 0.65 11.12 -18.58
CA ALA A 70 -0.63 11.36 -19.22
C ALA A 70 -0.95 12.87 -19.31
N ARG A 71 -0.67 13.64 -18.25
CA ARG A 71 -0.84 15.11 -18.29
C ARG A 71 0.09 15.77 -19.31
N SER A 72 1.36 15.35 -19.36
CA SER A 72 2.34 15.89 -20.31
C SER A 72 1.90 15.63 -21.76
N LEU A 73 1.43 14.41 -22.03
CA LEU A 73 0.85 14.01 -23.31
C LEU A 73 -0.39 14.82 -23.69
N ASN A 74 -1.33 14.98 -22.75
CA ASN A 74 -2.57 15.72 -22.97
C ASN A 74 -2.32 17.23 -23.21
N GLN A 75 -1.14 17.74 -22.89
CA GLN A 75 -0.73 19.13 -23.10
C GLN A 75 -0.03 19.35 -24.46
N ASN A 76 -0.06 18.38 -25.38
CA ASN A 76 0.62 18.42 -26.69
C ASN A 76 2.15 18.56 -26.62
N ASN A 77 2.77 18.28 -25.46
CA ASN A 77 4.20 18.04 -25.43
C ASN A 77 4.45 16.71 -26.13
N SER A 78 5.15 16.73 -27.26
CA SER A 78 5.56 15.50 -27.92
C SER A 78 6.33 14.63 -26.93
N LEU A 79 5.95 13.36 -26.81
CA LEU A 79 6.78 12.36 -26.13
C LEU A 79 8.10 12.27 -26.89
N ASP A 80 9.11 12.99 -26.39
CA ASP A 80 10.46 12.80 -26.89
C ASP A 80 10.91 11.36 -26.59
N ARG A 81 11.84 10.82 -27.39
CA ARG A 81 12.34 9.44 -27.29
C ARG A 81 12.78 9.07 -25.87
N VAL A 82 13.26 10.04 -25.10
CA VAL A 82 13.63 9.87 -23.70
C VAL A 82 12.44 9.49 -22.83
N ALA A 83 11.29 10.14 -23.02
CA ALA A 83 10.07 9.85 -22.27
C ALA A 83 9.50 8.47 -22.61
N LEU A 84 9.56 8.06 -23.88
CA LEU A 84 9.18 6.71 -24.31
C LEU A 84 10.09 5.63 -23.69
N SER A 85 11.40 5.87 -23.62
CA SER A 85 12.35 4.96 -22.98
C SER A 85 12.06 4.78 -21.48
N LEU A 86 11.75 5.87 -20.77
CA LEU A 86 11.38 5.83 -19.35
C LEU A 86 10.07 5.08 -19.09
N ILE A 87 9.09 5.21 -19.99
CA ILE A 87 7.83 4.46 -19.94
C ILE A 87 8.10 2.96 -20.10
N ASN A 88 8.87 2.58 -21.12
CA ASN A 88 9.19 1.16 -21.36
C ASN A 88 9.94 0.53 -20.17
N GLN A 89 10.93 1.23 -19.61
CA GLN A 89 11.64 0.74 -18.42
C GLN A 89 10.73 0.61 -17.19
N SER A 90 9.77 1.51 -17.03
CA SER A 90 8.79 1.42 -15.93
C SER A 90 7.84 0.24 -16.12
N LEU A 91 7.49 -0.07 -17.37
CA LEU A 91 6.62 -1.18 -17.75
C LEU A 91 7.33 -2.53 -17.57
N GLU A 92 8.61 -2.63 -17.94
CA GLU A 92 9.44 -3.81 -17.68
C GLU A 92 9.54 -4.11 -16.18
N ARG A 93 9.86 -3.12 -15.35
CA ARG A 93 9.93 -3.32 -13.89
C ARG A 93 8.60 -3.73 -13.27
N LEU A 94 7.48 -3.19 -13.77
CA LEU A 94 6.15 -3.59 -13.31
C LEU A 94 5.86 -5.05 -13.65
N ASN A 95 6.27 -5.51 -14.83
CA ASN A 95 6.13 -6.92 -15.21
C ASN A 95 7.02 -7.84 -14.36
N GLU A 96 8.28 -7.44 -14.10
CA GLU A 96 9.17 -8.21 -13.20
C GLU A 96 8.58 -8.36 -11.80
N LEU A 97 8.04 -7.27 -11.23
CA LEU A 97 7.38 -7.33 -9.93
C LEU A 97 6.14 -8.23 -9.96
N TYR A 98 5.39 -8.20 -11.06
CA TYR A 98 4.22 -9.06 -11.23
C TYR A 98 4.60 -10.54 -11.29
N GLU A 99 5.64 -10.91 -12.04
CA GLU A 99 6.14 -12.30 -12.11
C GLU A 99 6.60 -12.80 -10.73
N ILE A 100 7.38 -12.00 -10.00
CA ILE A 100 7.83 -12.35 -8.63
C ILE A 100 6.64 -12.59 -7.69
N LEU A 101 5.59 -11.76 -7.80
CA LEU A 101 4.37 -11.91 -6.99
C LEU A 101 3.49 -13.09 -7.44
N SER A 102 3.64 -13.54 -8.69
CA SER A 102 2.87 -14.63 -9.29
C SER A 102 3.49 -16.00 -9.00
N ASP A 103 4.82 -16.08 -8.90
CA ASP A 103 5.56 -17.31 -8.55
C ASP A 103 5.53 -17.66 -7.05
N ASP A 104 5.14 -16.72 -6.18
CA ASP A 104 4.97 -16.92 -4.73
C ASP A 104 3.56 -17.40 -4.31
N SER A 105 2.69 -17.74 -5.28
CA SER A 105 1.30 -18.23 -5.10
C SER A 105 1.15 -19.72 -5.39
#